data_AF-A0A7V8W4V4-F1
#
_entry.id   AF-A0A7V8W4V4-F1
#
_cell.length_a   1.000
_cell.length_b   1.000
_cell.length_c   1.000
_cell.angle_alpha   90.00
_cell.angle_beta   90.00
_cell.angle_gamma   90.00
#
_symmetry.space_group_name_H-M   'P 1'
#
loop_
_entity.id
_entity.type
_entity.pdbx_description
1 polymer ?
#
loop_
_entity_poly.entity_id
_entity_poly.type
_entity_poly.pdbx_seq_one_letter_code
_entity_poly.pdbx_strand_id
1 'polypeptide(L)' 'MKISDLSLDELKELVKGLVDDRIRDLLGDPDLGLQLSDAMRTRLKNSLASETRVTGDEMADQLGLRW' A
#
# COMPACT_ATOMS: atom_id res chain seq x y z
N MET A 1 -8.44 -2.36 32.57
CA MET A 1 -7.37 -1.40 32.91
C MET A 1 -7.88 -0.01 32.57
N LYS A 2 -7.87 0.93 33.52
CA LYS A 2 -8.14 2.34 33.18
C LYS A 2 -6.84 2.98 32.71
N ILE A 3 -6.93 3.99 31.85
CA ILE A 3 -5.75 4.74 31.37
C ILE A 3 -5.00 5.37 32.55
N SER A 4 -5.73 5.77 33.59
CA SER A 4 -5.17 6.30 34.85
C SER A 4 -4.25 5.32 35.60
N ASP A 5 -4.32 4.03 35.27
CA ASP A 5 -3.56 2.99 35.96
C ASP A 5 -2.20 2.72 35.27
N LEU A 6 -1.92 3.39 34.14
CA LEU A 6 -0.69 3.21 33.39
C LEU A 6 0.49 3.95 34.02
N SER A 7 1.65 3.30 34.05
CA SER A 7 2.91 4.00 34.23
C SER A 7 3.20 4.94 33.04
N LEU A 8 4.13 5.87 33.24
CA LEU A 8 4.55 6.80 32.18
C LEU A 8 5.09 6.07 30.94
N ASP A 9 5.82 4.98 31.14
CA ASP A 9 6.42 4.24 30.03
C ASP A 9 5.36 3.46 29.25
N GLU A 10 4.40 2.83 29.94
CA GLU A 10 3.27 2.17 29.28
C GLU A 10 2.38 3.17 28.53
N LEU A 11 2.19 4.37 29.06
CA LEU A 11 1.46 5.44 28.37
C LEU A 11 2.19 5.90 27.11
N LYS A 12 3.52 6.04 27.15
CA LYS A 12 4.31 6.41 25.96
C LYS A 12 4.23 5.35 24.88
N GLU A 13 4.33 4.08 25.24
CA GLU A 13 4.21 2.98 24.28
C GLU A 13 2.81 2.91 23.67
N LEU A 14 1.77 3.12 24.47
CA LEU A 14 0.39 3.21 23.96
C LEU A 14 0.24 4.34 22.93
N VAL A 15 0.73 5.54 23.25
CA VAL A 15 0.65 6.70 22.35
C VAL A 15 1.45 6.45 21.08
N LYS A 16 2.64 5.86 21.19
CA LYS A 16 3.48 5.54 20.04
C LYS A 16 2.77 4.56 19.10
N GLY A 17 2.17 3.49 19.63
CA GLY A 17 1.39 2.54 18.84
C GLY A 17 0.22 3.22 18.10
N LEU A 18 -0.54 4.07 18.79
CA LEU A 18 -1.65 4.80 18.17
C LEU A 18 -1.21 5.74 17.03
N VAL A 19 -0.05 6.38 17.18
CA VAL A 19 0.54 7.23 16.13
C VAL A 19 1.01 6.38 14.95
N ASP A 20 1.69 5.27 15.20
CA ASP A 20 2.16 4.36 14.15
C ASP A 20 0.99 3.79 13.34
N ASP A 21 -0.09 3.38 14.01
CA ASP A 21 -1.33 2.94 13.35
C ASP A 21 -1.92 4.06 12.50
N ARG A 22 -2.00 5.29 13.03
CA ARG A 22 -2.57 6.40 12.28
C ARG A 22 -1.72 6.79 11.05
N ILE A 23 -0.41 6.72 11.17
CA ILE A 23 0.51 6.96 10.06
C ILE A 23 0.34 5.87 9.00
N ARG A 24 0.22 4.59 9.41
CA ARG A 24 -0.04 3.49 8.49
C ARG A 24 -1.37 3.66 7.75
N ASP A 25 -2.41 4.13 8.41
CA ASP A 25 -3.69 4.40 7.74
C ASP A 25 -3.61 5.57 6.75
N LEU A 26 -2.81 6.59 7.04
CA LEU A 26 -2.71 7.80 6.22
C LEU A 26 -1.74 7.67 5.06
N LEU A 27 -0.62 6.99 5.27
CA LEU A 27 0.51 6.92 4.34
C LEU A 27 0.87 5.50 3.92
N GLY A 28 0.25 4.48 4.53
CA GLY A 28 0.45 3.10 4.14
C GLY A 28 -0.18 2.78 2.80
N ASP A 29 0.27 1.67 2.22
CA ASP A 29 -0.30 1.15 0.99
C ASP A 29 -1.77 0.74 1.23
N PRO A 30 -2.76 1.42 0.61
CA PRO A 30 -4.17 1.13 0.80
C PRO A 30 -4.56 -0.25 0.27
N ASP A 31 -3.74 -0.83 -0.61
CA ASP A 31 -3.97 -2.15 -1.20
C ASP A 31 -3.27 -3.28 -0.40
N LEU A 32 -2.56 -2.95 0.68
CA LEU A 32 -1.77 -3.92 1.45
C LEU A 32 -2.66 -5.05 1.99
N GLY A 33 -2.38 -6.28 1.54
CA GLY A 33 -3.09 -7.49 1.96
C GLY A 33 -4.39 -7.75 1.21
N LEU A 34 -4.80 -6.87 0.28
CA LEU A 34 -5.94 -7.14 -0.60
C LEU A 34 -5.61 -8.23 -1.62
N GLN A 35 -6.61 -9.05 -1.95
CA GLN A 35 -6.51 -10.04 -3.01
C GLN A 35 -6.86 -9.40 -4.36
N LEU A 36 -6.15 -9.83 -5.42
CA LEU A 36 -6.49 -9.45 -6.79
C LEU A 36 -7.90 -9.94 -7.14
N SER A 37 -8.73 -9.03 -7.65
CA SER A 37 -10.04 -9.39 -8.20
C SER A 37 -9.90 -10.32 -9.40
N ASP A 38 -10.92 -11.14 -9.67
CA ASP A 38 -10.89 -12.09 -10.77
C ASP A 38 -10.78 -11.41 -12.14
N ALA A 39 -11.38 -10.22 -12.29
CA ALA A 39 -11.23 -9.40 -13.48
C ALA A 39 -9.78 -8.97 -13.70
N MET A 40 -9.10 -8.50 -12.63
CA MET A 40 -7.71 -8.08 -12.73
C MET A 40 -6.76 -9.25 -12.98
N ARG A 41 -7.01 -10.38 -12.32
CA ARG A 41 -6.29 -11.64 -12.54
C ARG A 41 -6.41 -12.10 -14.00
N THR A 42 -7.61 -12.04 -14.56
CA THR A 42 -7.87 -12.41 -15.96
C THR A 42 -7.15 -11.47 -16.93
N ARG A 43 -7.22 -10.16 -16.68
CA ARG A 43 -6.50 -9.16 -17.48
C ARG A 43 -4.99 -9.37 -17.46
N LEU A 44 -4.42 -9.64 -16.28
CA LEU A 44 -2.99 -9.92 -16.10
C LEU A 44 -2.57 -11.18 -16.86
N LYS A 45 -3.34 -12.27 -16.76
CA LYS A 45 -3.06 -13.50 -17.53
C LYS A 45 -3.04 -13.24 -19.04
N ASN A 46 -4.01 -12.50 -19.55
CA ASN A 46 -4.06 -12.14 -20.96
C ASN A 46 -2.87 -11.28 -21.38
N SER A 47 -2.48 -10.31 -20.55
CA SER A 47 -1.30 -9.46 -20.80
C SER A 47 0.00 -10.26 -20.80
N LEU A 48 0.15 -11.25 -19.90
CA LEU A 48 1.34 -12.10 -19.83
C LEU A 48 1.45 -13.04 -21.02
N ALA A 49 0.31 -13.55 -21.51
CA ALA A 49 0.25 -14.39 -22.69
C ALA A 49 0.54 -13.63 -23.99
N SER A 50 0.41 -12.30 -23.99
CA SER A 50 0.81 -11.46 -25.12
C SER A 50 2.33 -11.44 -25.26
N GLU A 51 2.83 -11.47 -26.50
CA GLU A 51 4.25 -11.30 -26.83
C GLU A 51 4.65 -9.82 -26.96
N THR A 52 3.67 -8.92 -27.04
CA THR A 52 3.94 -7.48 -27.12
C THR A 52 4.57 -7.00 -25.82
N ARG A 53 5.71 -6.33 -25.92
CA ARG A 53 6.42 -5.69 -24.81
C ARG A 53 6.68 -4.24 -25.17
N VAL A 54 6.53 -3.38 -24.18
CA VAL A 54 6.80 -1.94 -24.27
C VAL A 54 7.73 -1.64 -23.10
N THR A 55 8.74 -0.82 -23.35
CA THR A 55 9.68 -0.41 -22.30
C THR A 55 9.02 0.57 -21.32
N GLY A 56 9.61 0.73 -20.14
CA GLY A 56 9.14 1.72 -19.18
C GLY A 56 9.14 3.13 -19.78
N ASP A 57 10.21 3.51 -20.46
CA ASP A 57 10.37 4.84 -21.05
C ASP A 57 9.32 5.13 -22.15
N GLU A 58 9.07 4.18 -23.04
CA GLU A 58 8.01 4.31 -24.06
C GLU A 58 6.62 4.49 -23.43
N MET A 59 6.34 3.78 -22.33
CA MET A 59 5.09 3.92 -21.59
C MET A 59 5.00 5.30 -20.89
N ALA A 60 6.11 5.79 -20.35
CA ALA A 60 6.21 7.10 -19.69
C ALA A 60 5.87 8.23 -20.68
N ASP A 61 6.49 8.18 -21.86
CA ASP A 61 6.29 9.16 -22.93
C ASP A 61 4.84 9.17 -23.43
N GLN A 62 4.23 7.99 -23.61
CA GLN A 62 2.82 7.87 -24.02
C GLN A 62 1.85 8.46 -22.98
N LEU A 63 2.18 8.33 -21.69
CA LEU A 63 1.34 8.82 -20.60
C LEU A 63 1.69 10.26 -20.16
N GLY A 64 2.71 10.88 -20.76
CA GLY A 64 3.19 12.20 -20.36
C GLY A 64 3.77 12.25 -18.95
N LEU A 65 4.29 11.12 -18.45
CA LEU A 65 4.88 11.00 -17.13
C LEU A 65 6.37 11.38 -17.20
N ARG A 66 6.88 11.99 -16.13
CA ARG A 66 8.31 12.28 -15.96
C ARG A 66 8.79 11.56 -14.71
N TRP A 67 9.78 10.68 -14.86
CA TRP A 67 10.47 10.01 -13.77
C TRP A 67 11.98 9.93 -14.04
#